data_AF-A0A6G0XC22-F1
#
_entry.id   AF-A0A6G0XC22-F1
#
_cell.length_a   1.000
_cell.length_b   1.000
_cell.length_c   1.000
_cell.angle_alpha   90.00
_cell.angle_beta   90.00
_cell.angle_gamma   90.00
#
_symmetry.space_group_name_H-M   'P 1'
#
loop_
_entity.id
_entity.type
_entity.pdbx_description
1 polymer ?
#
loop_
_entity_poly.entity_id
_entity_poly.type
_entity_poly.pdbx_seq_one_letter_code
_entity_poly.pdbx_strand_id
1 'polypeptide(L)'
;MTSFEKTGKLTVEGDLLDKAKSEMTSRAVLQPQVLATIKQYHADFNYTFDPHTAIGVAAADSYLETAKDATVVVLATAHYGKFMPTVLEALEGAQVEQHPILKSLETLPQRSHVIDNDVVAVKSFVEAHADRNQTQAKGVLANLLPESNLIRASLVVAVAAVVVLVGLKK
;
A
#
# COMPACT_ATOMS: atom_id res chain seq x y z
N MET A 1 -8.86 -24.29 -12.96
CA MET A 1 -9.22 -23.93 -11.56
C MET A 1 -10.11 -24.95 -10.88
N THR A 2 -11.19 -25.44 -11.50
CA THR A 2 -12.13 -26.41 -10.88
C THR A 2 -11.47 -27.65 -10.24
N SER A 3 -10.43 -28.22 -10.85
CA SER A 3 -9.70 -29.35 -10.25
C SER A 3 -8.92 -28.95 -9.00
N PHE A 4 -8.25 -27.80 -9.03
CA PHE A 4 -7.48 -27.26 -7.92
C PHE A 4 -8.37 -26.97 -6.71
N GLU A 5 -9.54 -26.35 -6.93
CA GLU A 5 -10.50 -26.05 -5.86
C GLU A 5 -10.96 -27.32 -5.12
N LYS A 6 -11.03 -28.47 -5.82
CA LYS A 6 -11.45 -29.74 -5.23
C LYS A 6 -10.31 -30.52 -4.59
N THR A 7 -9.09 -30.40 -5.12
CA THR A 7 -7.97 -31.31 -4.78
C THR A 7 -6.80 -30.62 -4.09
N GLY A 8 -6.75 -29.29 -4.09
CA GLY A 8 -5.59 -28.51 -3.68
C GLY A 8 -4.38 -28.63 -4.62
N LYS A 9 -4.53 -29.30 -5.78
CA LYS A 9 -3.44 -29.54 -6.73
C LYS A 9 -3.81 -29.11 -8.16
N LEU A 10 -2.85 -28.49 -8.82
CA LEU A 10 -2.89 -28.19 -10.25
C LEU A 10 -1.59 -28.72 -10.87
N THR A 11 -1.72 -29.60 -11.86
CA THR A 11 -0.59 -30.04 -12.68
C THR A 11 -0.73 -29.41 -14.05
N VAL A 12 0.35 -28.80 -14.53
CA VAL A 12 0.47 -28.26 -15.89
C VAL A 12 1.48 -29.12 -16.63
N GLU A 13 1.13 -29.62 -17.81
CA GLU A 13 1.92 -30.58 -18.60
C GLU A 13 1.95 -30.17 -20.08
N GLY A 14 2.82 -30.81 -20.85
CA GLY A 14 2.96 -30.61 -22.30
C GLY A 14 3.34 -29.18 -22.69
N ASP A 15 2.84 -28.73 -23.84
CA ASP A 15 3.21 -27.46 -24.49
C ASP A 15 3.08 -26.23 -23.58
N LEU A 16 2.13 -26.23 -22.65
CA LEU A 16 1.95 -25.12 -21.70
C LEU A 16 3.10 -25.05 -20.69
N LEU A 17 3.56 -26.21 -20.18
CA LEU A 17 4.70 -26.26 -19.28
C LEU A 17 5.99 -25.89 -20.02
N ASP A 18 6.14 -26.34 -21.26
CA ASP A 18 7.31 -26.06 -22.07
C ASP A 18 7.40 -24.58 -22.42
N LYS A 19 6.27 -23.95 -22.77
CA LYS A 19 6.19 -22.50 -22.96
C LYS A 19 6.54 -21.73 -21.68
N ALA A 20 5.98 -22.12 -20.54
CA ALA A 20 6.28 -21.44 -19.27
C ALA A 20 7.77 -21.51 -18.92
N LYS A 21 8.43 -22.66 -19.16
CA LYS A 21 9.86 -22.85 -18.92
C LYS A 21 10.77 -22.11 -19.92
N SER A 22 10.28 -21.81 -21.12
CA SER A 22 11.05 -21.03 -22.10
C SER A 22 10.96 -19.52 -21.84
N GLU A 23 9.86 -19.04 -21.24
CA GLU A 23 9.63 -17.62 -20.96
C GLU A 23 10.03 -17.21 -19.54
N MET A 24 10.00 -18.14 -18.57
CA MET A 24 10.20 -17.83 -17.15
C MET A 24 11.10 -18.85 -16.47
N THR A 25 11.89 -18.35 -15.53
CA THR A 25 12.62 -19.15 -14.54
C THR A 25 12.20 -18.74 -13.14
N SER A 26 12.51 -19.55 -12.14
CA SER A 26 12.22 -19.25 -10.74
C SER A 26 13.32 -19.75 -9.83
N ARG A 27 13.50 -19.08 -8.69
CA ARG A 27 14.43 -19.49 -7.66
C ARG A 27 13.83 -19.26 -6.28
N ALA A 28 14.03 -20.22 -5.39
CA ALA A 28 13.77 -20.05 -3.97
C ALA A 28 15.05 -19.53 -3.29
N VAL A 29 14.92 -18.46 -2.52
CA VAL A 29 15.98 -17.87 -1.72
C VAL A 29 15.55 -17.97 -0.26
N LEU A 30 16.34 -18.65 0.55
CA LEU A 30 16.03 -18.88 1.96
C LEU A 30 16.63 -17.77 2.84
N GLN A 31 16.11 -17.64 4.06
CA GLN A 31 16.51 -16.56 4.98
C GLN A 31 18.03 -16.39 5.15
N PRO A 32 18.85 -17.44 5.30
CA PRO A 32 20.30 -17.26 5.40
C PRO A 32 20.92 -16.58 4.17
N GLN A 33 20.41 -16.87 2.98
CA GLN A 33 20.86 -16.24 1.74
C GLN A 33 20.39 -14.78 1.67
N VAL A 34 19.17 -14.47 2.15
CA VAL A 34 18.68 -13.09 2.23
C VAL A 34 19.60 -12.24 3.11
N LEU A 35 19.95 -12.73 4.31
CA LEU A 35 20.84 -12.02 5.23
C LEU A 35 22.24 -11.84 4.62
N ALA A 36 22.78 -12.89 4.00
CA ALA A 36 24.07 -12.83 3.34
C ALA A 36 24.09 -11.81 2.19
N THR A 37 23.04 -11.76 1.36
CA THR A 37 22.93 -10.80 0.25
C THR A 37 22.83 -9.36 0.76
N ILE A 38 22.03 -9.09 1.80
CA ILE A 38 21.98 -7.75 2.41
C ILE A 38 23.36 -7.34 2.91
N LYS A 39 24.03 -8.22 3.67
CA LYS A 39 25.36 -7.95 4.25
C LYS A 39 26.41 -7.70 3.18
N GLN A 40 26.45 -8.55 2.15
CA GLN A 40 27.39 -8.45 1.05
C GLN A 40 27.22 -7.12 0.31
N TYR A 41 26.01 -6.80 -0.16
CA TYR A 41 25.80 -5.59 -0.96
C TYR A 41 25.96 -4.31 -0.16
N HIS A 42 25.64 -4.34 1.14
CA HIS A 42 25.97 -3.23 2.04
C HIS A 42 27.49 -3.02 2.13
N ALA A 43 28.28 -4.09 2.30
CA ALA A 43 29.73 -4.00 2.38
C ALA A 43 30.38 -3.58 1.06
N ASP A 44 29.92 -4.13 -0.06
CA ASP A 44 30.54 -3.95 -1.37
C ASP A 44 30.13 -2.63 -2.03
N PHE A 45 28.89 -2.18 -1.83
CA PHE A 45 28.31 -1.04 -2.55
C PHE A 45 27.74 0.06 -1.66
N ASN A 46 27.79 -0.09 -0.33
CA ASN A 46 27.13 0.82 0.61
C ASN A 46 25.63 1.02 0.30
N TYR A 47 24.98 -0.03 -0.20
CA TYR A 47 23.55 -0.02 -0.53
C TYR A 47 22.80 -1.05 0.31
N THR A 48 21.79 -0.59 1.05
CA THR A 48 21.02 -1.45 1.96
C THR A 48 19.72 -1.91 1.31
N PHE A 49 19.56 -3.22 1.14
CA PHE A 49 18.32 -3.80 0.66
C PHE A 49 17.31 -4.06 1.78
N ASP A 50 16.03 -4.02 1.41
CA ASP A 50 15.00 -4.72 2.16
C ASP A 50 15.06 -6.23 1.83
N PRO A 51 14.42 -7.12 2.63
CA PRO A 51 14.51 -8.56 2.38
C PRO A 51 13.90 -8.98 1.02
N HIS A 52 12.90 -8.27 0.50
CA HIS A 52 12.27 -8.61 -0.78
C HIS A 52 13.20 -8.32 -1.96
N THR A 53 13.89 -7.18 -1.94
CA THR A 53 14.90 -6.81 -2.92
C THR A 53 16.08 -7.77 -2.85
N ALA A 54 16.54 -8.13 -1.65
CA ALA A 54 17.61 -9.09 -1.47
C ALA A 54 17.28 -10.48 -2.05
N ILE A 55 16.02 -10.95 -1.96
CA ILE A 55 15.57 -12.16 -2.67
C ILE A 55 15.74 -12.03 -4.18
N GLY A 56 15.30 -10.91 -4.76
CA GLY A 56 15.43 -10.64 -6.18
C GLY A 56 16.88 -10.56 -6.65
N VAL A 57 17.75 -9.92 -5.86
CA VAL A 57 19.19 -9.82 -6.12
C VAL A 57 19.87 -11.18 -6.02
N ALA A 58 19.61 -11.96 -4.96
CA ALA A 58 20.17 -13.30 -4.82
C ALA A 58 19.73 -14.25 -5.96
N ALA A 59 18.50 -14.08 -6.47
CA ALA A 59 18.03 -14.80 -7.65
C ALA A 59 18.77 -14.34 -8.92
N ALA A 60 18.94 -13.02 -9.10
CA ALA A 60 19.65 -12.42 -10.21
C ALA A 60 21.13 -12.85 -10.26
N ASP A 61 21.84 -12.82 -9.12
CA ASP A 61 23.25 -13.21 -9.04
C ASP A 61 23.48 -14.64 -9.53
N SER A 62 22.63 -15.59 -9.12
CA SER A 62 22.75 -16.97 -9.61
C SER A 62 22.28 -17.17 -11.04
N TYR A 63 21.35 -16.37 -11.53
CA TYR A 63 21.05 -16.37 -12.95
C TYR A 63 22.28 -15.94 -13.76
N LEU A 64 22.97 -14.89 -13.31
CA LEU A 64 24.19 -14.36 -13.95
C LEU A 64 25.37 -15.33 -13.90
N GLU A 65 25.42 -16.29 -12.95
CA GLU A 65 26.42 -17.38 -12.97
C GLU A 65 26.34 -18.22 -14.26
N THR A 66 25.14 -18.37 -14.81
CA THR A 66 24.87 -19.16 -16.03
C THR A 66 24.66 -18.32 -17.28
N ALA A 67 24.24 -17.06 -17.14
CA ALA A 67 23.98 -16.12 -18.22
C ALA A 67 24.88 -14.87 -18.10
N LYS A 68 26.20 -15.06 -18.24
CA LYS A 68 27.21 -14.02 -17.93
C LYS A 68 27.09 -12.71 -18.73
N ASP A 69 26.53 -12.76 -19.94
CA ASP A 69 26.36 -11.59 -20.79
C ASP A 69 24.99 -10.90 -20.63
N ALA A 70 24.12 -11.42 -19.74
CA ALA A 70 22.82 -10.85 -19.50
C ALA A 70 22.91 -9.57 -18.64
N THR A 71 22.03 -8.62 -18.90
CA THR A 71 21.78 -7.50 -17.99
C THR A 71 20.50 -7.77 -17.24
N VAL A 72 20.58 -7.82 -15.90
CA VAL A 72 19.42 -8.10 -15.04
C VAL A 72 18.99 -6.83 -14.32
N VAL A 73 17.70 -6.52 -14.38
CA VAL A 73 17.08 -5.46 -13.59
C VAL A 73 16.27 -6.11 -12.48
N VAL A 74 16.61 -5.80 -11.23
CA VAL A 74 15.86 -6.25 -10.05
C VAL A 74 14.90 -5.16 -9.62
N LEU A 75 13.63 -5.52 -9.46
CA LEU A 75 12.61 -4.62 -8.92
C LEU A 75 12.78 -4.52 -7.40
N ALA A 76 13.24 -3.37 -6.91
CA ALA A 76 13.29 -3.08 -5.48
C ALA A 76 11.88 -2.73 -4.97
N THR A 77 11.16 -3.72 -4.45
CA THR A 77 9.71 -3.62 -4.19
C THR A 77 9.36 -2.87 -2.89
N ALA A 78 10.31 -2.69 -1.99
CA ALA A 78 10.11 -1.90 -0.78
C ALA A 78 11.41 -1.26 -0.26
N HIS A 79 11.24 -0.25 0.59
CA HIS A 79 12.33 0.40 1.31
C HIS A 79 12.68 -0.40 2.57
N TYR A 80 13.98 -0.57 2.88
CA TYR A 80 14.47 -1.37 4.01
C TYR A 80 13.89 -0.94 5.37
N GLY A 81 13.57 0.35 5.51
CA GLY A 81 12.91 0.91 6.70
C GLY A 81 11.55 0.30 7.05
N LYS A 82 10.92 -0.45 6.13
CA LYS A 82 9.71 -1.25 6.43
C LYS A 82 10.01 -2.57 7.15
N PHE A 83 11.26 -3.03 7.12
CA PHE A 83 11.70 -4.36 7.57
C PHE A 83 12.99 -4.29 8.41
N MET A 84 13.08 -3.26 9.27
CA MET A 84 14.27 -2.99 10.10
C MET A 84 14.79 -4.21 10.89
N PRO A 85 13.96 -5.07 11.51
CA PRO A 85 14.48 -6.22 12.27
C PRO A 85 15.39 -7.14 11.45
N THR A 86 14.97 -7.51 10.23
CA THR A 86 15.76 -8.37 9.34
C THR A 86 17.03 -7.67 8.83
N VAL A 87 16.95 -6.37 8.59
CA VAL A 87 18.09 -5.56 8.12
C VAL A 87 19.15 -5.45 9.22
N LEU A 88 18.73 -5.17 10.46
CA LEU A 88 19.62 -5.11 11.63
C LEU A 88 20.24 -6.46 11.95
N GLU A 89 19.49 -7.56 11.79
CA GLU A 89 20.03 -8.92 11.90
C GLU A 89 21.13 -9.17 10.86
N ALA A 90 20.87 -8.86 9.59
CA ALA A 90 21.84 -9.05 8.51
C ALA A 90 23.13 -8.24 8.70
N LEU A 91 23.02 -7.06 9.29
CA LEU A 91 24.12 -6.13 9.51
C LEU A 91 24.70 -6.20 10.92
N GLU A 92 24.38 -7.26 11.67
CA GLU A 92 24.95 -7.54 13.00
C GLU A 92 24.81 -6.36 13.99
N GLY A 93 23.69 -5.65 13.92
CA GLY A 93 23.40 -4.51 14.79
C GLY A 93 24.13 -3.22 14.43
N ALA A 94 24.77 -3.13 13.25
CA ALA A 94 25.25 -1.86 12.72
C ALA A 94 24.12 -0.82 12.68
N GLN A 95 24.42 0.43 13.01
CA GLN A 95 23.43 1.51 12.93
C GLN A 95 23.12 1.79 11.46
N VAL A 96 21.96 1.31 11.01
CA VAL A 96 21.35 1.77 9.77
C VAL A 96 20.48 2.97 10.12
N GLU A 97 20.80 4.12 9.54
CA GLU A 97 19.99 5.32 9.71
C GLU A 97 18.60 5.09 9.10
N GLN A 98 17.56 5.25 9.92
CA GLN A 98 16.19 5.22 9.42
C GLN A 98 15.84 6.59 8.82
N HIS A 99 15.11 6.59 7.70
CA HIS A 99 14.67 7.83 7.08
C HIS A 99 13.87 8.70 8.08
N PRO A 100 14.14 10.02 8.23
CA PRO A 100 13.52 10.87 9.26
C PRO A 100 11.99 10.86 9.25
N ILE A 101 11.38 10.82 8.06
CA ILE A 101 9.92 10.70 7.93
C ILE A 101 9.41 9.42 8.62
N LEU A 102 10.03 8.26 8.35
CA LEU A 102 9.59 7.00 8.96
C LEU A 102 9.78 7.03 10.47
N LYS A 103 10.90 7.58 10.94
CA LYS A 103 11.17 7.72 12.38
C LYS A 103 10.14 8.59 13.07
N SER A 104 9.71 9.68 12.43
CA SER A 104 8.70 10.60 12.99
C SER A 104 7.32 9.97 13.16
N LEU A 105 6.99 8.94 12.36
CA LEU A 105 5.70 8.26 12.45
C LEU A 105 5.57 7.41 13.73
N GLU A 106 6.70 6.94 14.29
CA GLU A 106 6.70 6.04 15.46
C GLU A 106 6.11 6.69 16.71
N THR A 107 6.16 8.03 16.81
CA THR A 107 5.65 8.79 17.96
C THR A 107 4.26 9.36 17.75
N LEU A 108 3.68 9.24 16.55
CA LEU A 108 2.37 9.80 16.27
C LEU A 108 1.25 8.98 16.95
N PRO A 109 0.17 9.63 17.41
CA PRO A 109 -0.97 8.92 17.96
C PRO A 109 -1.59 8.01 16.89
N GLN A 110 -1.76 6.73 17.22
CA GLN A 110 -2.42 5.77 16.34
C GLN A 110 -3.94 5.86 16.51
N ARG A 111 -4.65 5.89 15.38
CA ARG A 111 -6.12 5.81 15.35
C ARG A 111 -6.53 4.48 14.74
N SER A 112 -6.73 3.49 15.61
CA SER A 112 -7.22 2.15 15.26
C SER A 112 -8.34 1.75 16.22
N HIS A 113 -9.19 0.80 15.79
CA HIS A 113 -10.25 0.24 16.60
C HIS A 113 -10.04 -1.27 16.69
N VAL A 114 -10.07 -1.81 17.91
CA VAL A 114 -10.07 -3.25 18.13
C VAL A 114 -11.50 -3.74 17.94
N ILE A 115 -11.67 -4.73 17.08
CA ILE A 115 -12.95 -5.36 16.76
C ILE A 115 -12.74 -6.87 16.92
N ASP A 116 -13.72 -7.56 17.50
CA ASP A 116 -13.70 -9.00 17.62
C ASP A 116 -13.64 -9.67 16.23
N ASN A 117 -13.09 -10.88 16.17
CA ASN A 117 -13.07 -11.68 14.95
C ASN A 117 -14.47 -12.25 14.64
N ASP A 118 -15.42 -11.36 14.37
CA ASP A 118 -16.81 -11.63 14.09
C ASP A 118 -17.31 -10.80 12.90
N VAL A 119 -17.95 -11.48 11.95
CA VAL A 119 -18.40 -10.86 10.70
C VAL A 119 -19.49 -9.81 10.94
N VAL A 120 -20.35 -10.02 11.95
CA VAL A 120 -21.44 -9.10 12.27
C VAL A 120 -20.88 -7.84 12.94
N ALA A 121 -19.92 -7.99 13.85
CA ALA A 121 -19.22 -6.88 14.50
C ALA A 121 -18.47 -6.00 13.49
N VAL A 122 -17.70 -6.62 12.57
CA VAL A 122 -16.98 -5.89 11.50
C VAL A 122 -17.96 -5.17 10.58
N LYS A 123 -19.03 -5.84 10.13
CA LYS A 123 -20.06 -5.24 9.27
C LYS A 123 -20.71 -4.02 9.94
N SER A 124 -21.15 -4.18 11.19
CA SER A 124 -21.80 -3.12 11.96
C SER A 124 -20.88 -1.92 12.15
N PHE A 125 -19.59 -2.16 12.41
CA PHE A 125 -18.59 -1.10 12.50
C PHE A 125 -18.46 -0.33 11.18
N VAL A 126 -18.33 -1.03 10.05
CA VAL A 126 -18.23 -0.39 8.72
C VAL A 126 -19.47 0.44 8.41
N GLU A 127 -20.67 -0.11 8.61
CA GLU A 127 -21.94 0.59 8.36
C GLU A 127 -22.05 1.88 9.19
N ALA A 128 -21.70 1.82 10.48
CA ALA A 128 -21.71 2.99 11.36
C ALA A 128 -20.67 4.08 10.98
N HIS A 129 -19.71 3.77 10.12
CA HIS A 129 -18.61 4.67 9.76
C HIS A 129 -18.63 5.11 8.28
N ALA A 130 -19.44 4.48 7.43
CA ALA A 130 -19.50 4.73 6.00
C ALA A 130 -20.00 6.15 5.65
N ASP A 131 -20.92 6.71 6.44
CA ASP A 131 -21.55 8.01 6.15
C ASP A 131 -20.69 9.24 6.50
N ARG A 132 -19.49 9.03 7.08
CA ARG A 132 -18.60 10.15 7.48
C ARG A 132 -18.17 11.04 6.31
N ASN A 133 -18.17 10.53 5.09
CA ASN A 133 -17.86 11.33 3.89
C ASN A 133 -19.02 12.20 3.41
N GLN A 134 -20.27 11.95 3.83
CA GLN A 134 -21.42 12.76 3.43
C GLN A 134 -21.60 14.03 4.29
N THR A 135 -21.15 14.00 5.54
CA THR A 135 -21.33 15.13 6.47
C THR A 135 -20.43 16.33 6.13
N GLN A 136 -19.29 16.10 5.46
CA GLN A 136 -18.39 17.17 5.03
C GLN A 136 -19.00 18.02 3.90
N ALA A 137 -19.82 17.44 3.01
CA ALA A 137 -20.51 18.16 1.94
C ALA A 137 -21.59 19.12 2.46
N LYS A 138 -22.26 18.77 3.58
CA LYS A 138 -23.27 19.65 4.22
C LYS A 138 -22.63 20.86 4.93
N GLY A 139 -21.38 20.76 5.38
CA GLY A 139 -20.65 21.87 6.01
C GLY A 139 -20.28 23.00 5.06
N VAL A 140 -20.07 22.71 3.77
CA VAL A 140 -19.72 23.73 2.77
C VAL A 140 -20.89 24.69 2.50
N LEU A 141 -22.13 24.18 2.43
CA LEU A 141 -23.33 25.01 2.26
C LEU A 141 -23.66 25.85 3.50
N ALA A 142 -23.41 25.32 4.71
CA ALA A 142 -23.63 26.07 5.95
C ALA A 142 -22.65 27.25 6.12
N ASN A 143 -21.42 27.12 5.61
CA ASN A 143 -20.38 28.16 5.66
C ASN A 143 -20.48 29.21 4.54
N LEU A 144 -21.38 29.03 3.56
CA LEU A 144 -21.65 30.01 2.51
C LEU A 144 -22.64 31.11 2.93
N LEU A 145 -23.32 30.94 4.07
CA LEU A 145 -24.27 31.92 4.58
C LEU A 145 -23.59 32.85 5.60
N PRO A 146 -23.61 34.19 5.38
CA PRO A 146 -22.98 35.15 6.28
C PRO A 146 -23.56 35.03 7.70
N GLU A 147 -22.74 35.23 8.72
CA GLU A 147 -23.14 35.03 10.12
C GLU A 147 -24.19 36.03 10.62
N SER A 148 -24.36 37.16 9.93
CA SER A 148 -25.35 38.15 10.35
C SER A 148 -26.78 37.72 9.99
N ASN A 149 -27.68 37.78 10.99
CA ASN A 149 -29.10 37.50 10.81
C ASN A 149 -29.79 38.47 9.84
N LEU A 150 -29.31 39.72 9.76
CA LEU A 150 -29.81 40.73 8.82
C LEU A 150 -29.50 40.36 7.36
N ILE A 151 -28.27 39.92 7.06
CA ILE A 151 -27.91 39.54 5.70
C ILE A 151 -28.63 38.24 5.30
N ARG A 152 -28.78 37.27 6.22
CA ARG A 152 -29.58 36.05 5.97
C ARG A 152 -31.03 36.38 5.64
N ALA A 153 -31.68 37.26 6.41
CA ALA A 153 -33.04 37.69 6.14
C ALA A 153 -33.17 38.38 4.78
N SER A 154 -32.22 39.24 4.41
CA SER A 154 -32.24 39.92 3.10
C SER A 154 -32.05 38.95 1.92
N LEU A 155 -31.22 37.92 2.06
CA LEU A 155 -30.99 36.93 1.00
C LEU A 155 -32.23 36.06 0.76
N VAL A 156 -32.91 35.65 1.84
CA VAL A 156 -34.16 34.88 1.76
C VAL A 156 -35.26 35.70 1.09
N VAL A 157 -35.39 36.99 1.44
CA VAL A 157 -36.36 37.91 0.82
C VAL A 157 -36.04 38.13 -0.67
N ALA A 158 -34.76 38.31 -1.02
CA ALA A 158 -34.35 38.47 -2.41
C ALA A 158 -34.63 37.23 -3.27
N VAL A 159 -34.34 36.03 -2.74
CA VAL A 159 -34.63 34.76 -3.43
C VAL A 159 -36.14 34.57 -3.58
N ALA A 160 -36.93 34.84 -2.54
CA ALA A 160 -38.40 34.77 -2.62
C ALA A 160 -38.97 35.76 -3.66
N ALA A 161 -38.47 36.99 -3.70
CA ALA A 161 -38.88 37.99 -4.69
C ALA A 161 -38.56 37.57 -6.13
N VAL A 162 -37.38 36.98 -6.37
CA VAL A 162 -36.99 36.45 -7.69
C VAL A 162 -37.87 35.27 -8.09
N VAL A 163 -38.19 34.36 -7.18
CA VAL A 163 -39.10 33.23 -7.46
C VAL A 163 -40.51 33.72 -7.79
N VAL A 164 -41.01 34.73 -7.08
CA VAL A 164 -42.31 35.35 -7.36
C VAL A 164 -42.31 36.07 -8.72
N LEU A 165 -41.26 36.83 -9.02
CA LEU A 165 -41.11 37.56 -10.29
C LEU A 165 -40.96 36.61 -11.50
N VAL A 166 -40.28 35.48 -11.33
CA VAL A 166 -40.14 34.46 -12.38
C VAL A 166 -41.42 33.62 -12.50
N GLY A 167 -42.13 33.38 -11.40
CA GLY A 167 -43.42 32.66 -11.38
C GLY A 167 -44.57 33.44 -12.01
N LEU A 168 -44.56 34.77 -11.94
CA LEU A 168 -45.57 35.65 -12.54
C LEU A 168 -45.39 35.87 -14.06
N LYS A 169 -44.31 35.35 -14.65
CA LYS A 169 -44.04 35.41 -16.10
C LYS A 169 -44.43 34.13 -16.87
N LYS A 170 -45.22 33.25 -16.25
CA LYS A 170 -45.87 32.11 -16.92
C LYS A 170 -47.38 32.32 -17.01
#